data_AF-A0A1R2BZT5-F1
#
_entry.id   AF-A0A1R2BZT5-F1
#
_cell.length_a   1.000
_cell.length_b   1.000
_cell.length_c   1.000
_cell.angle_alpha   90.00
_cell.angle_beta   90.00
_cell.angle_gamma   90.00
#
_symmetry.space_group_name_H-M   'P 1'
#
loop_
_entity.id
_entity.type
_entity.pdbx_description
1 polymer ?
#
loop_
_entity_poly.entity_id
_entity_poly.type
_entity_poly.pdbx_seq_one_letter_code
_entity_poly.pdbx_strand_id
1 'polypeptide(L)'
;MSLETLKKAYSWLDHDKDSKVSLDDIKQSCSITDDLEAKTIFQSLCPIGENHIKFEDFCKGVMNFPNLLNSLNQNCIVEHDPSLQNLSSIIEKLFKILDIPFQIQENLDNSAEMIGRELKNIKKRSKDEIIEICQKIFDWTMILKDYNDSLLQGIAHKNTENLFHQEILSKDKERAERNYDLLATEHKKLENSFKELQKIHLELEHEYREVYKNLESMEEKYDYLCKNFEDIKEKNTEKDKFILDLQKKLRITSGLSLIKTDKKTGLTPKGYNYSLTTAVSQIQSNTITPKARGWFNFDRNSADDSVKDQIIKNLKNELMESVNKLYILEQEIVKLEYKNNELIEKIKLMSFKTLSKSDEEEDYKYETLGSLRDEIAVIDLDFLSSRASIKNLKTREIGIQAEVPIHPKKSRYSCFSLFR
;
A
#
# COMPACT_ATOMS: atom_id res chain seq x y z
N MET A 1 34.70 34.13 -6.62
CA MET A 1 34.65 35.49 -6.01
C MET A 1 36.05 35.83 -5.54
N SER A 2 36.60 37.00 -5.88
CA SER A 2 37.98 37.32 -5.49
C SER A 2 38.02 37.77 -4.01
N LEU A 3 39.13 37.50 -3.32
CA LEU A 3 39.33 37.94 -1.94
C LEU A 3 39.27 39.48 -1.82
N GLU A 4 39.69 40.20 -2.86
CA GLU A 4 39.60 41.67 -2.91
C GLU A 4 38.16 42.16 -2.98
N THR A 5 37.29 41.47 -3.72
CA THR A 5 35.85 41.79 -3.78
C THR A 5 35.20 41.62 -2.41
N LEU A 6 35.52 40.53 -1.70
CA LEU A 6 35.03 40.29 -0.34
C LEU A 6 35.54 41.33 0.66
N LYS A 7 36.81 41.71 0.56
CA LYS A 7 37.39 42.78 1.41
C LYS A 7 36.71 44.13 1.18
N LYS A 8 36.44 44.49 -0.08
CA LYS A 8 35.72 45.73 -0.40
C LYS A 8 34.29 45.73 0.14
N ALA A 9 33.55 44.63 -0.07
CA ALA A 9 32.19 44.49 0.44
C ALA A 9 32.15 44.54 1.99
N TYR A 10 33.11 43.88 2.65
CA TYR A 10 33.23 43.94 4.11
C TYR A 10 33.56 45.34 4.61
N SER A 11 34.52 46.04 3.98
CA SER A 11 34.86 47.43 4.35
C SER A 11 33.74 48.44 4.10
N TRP A 12 32.78 48.08 3.22
CA TRP A 12 31.60 48.89 2.98
C TRP A 12 30.54 48.66 4.05
N LEU A 13 30.38 47.41 4.49
CA LEU A 13 29.50 47.05 5.60
C LEU A 13 30.02 47.53 6.96
N ASP A 14 31.33 47.69 7.13
CA ASP A 14 31.99 48.21 8.34
C ASP A 14 31.98 49.75 8.31
N HIS A 15 30.85 50.35 8.67
CA HIS A 15 30.61 51.79 8.54
C HIS A 15 31.51 52.63 9.46
N ASP A 16 31.71 52.18 10.70
CA ASP A 16 32.53 52.87 11.70
C ASP A 16 34.04 52.53 11.62
N LYS A 17 34.40 51.52 10.81
CA LYS A 17 35.78 51.07 10.52
C LYS A 17 36.50 50.47 11.72
N ASP A 18 35.77 49.85 12.64
CA ASP A 18 36.36 49.18 13.81
C ASP A 18 36.86 47.74 13.50
N SER A 19 36.77 47.32 12.23
CA SER A 19 37.06 45.97 11.74
C SER A 19 36.09 44.89 12.24
N LYS A 20 34.88 45.28 12.64
CA LYS A 20 33.79 44.40 13.07
C LYS A 20 32.45 44.96 12.59
N VAL A 21 31.71 44.17 11.83
CA VAL A 21 30.38 44.63 11.36
C VAL A 21 29.36 44.36 12.46
N SER A 22 28.81 45.43 13.05
CA SER A 22 27.70 45.38 13.99
C SER A 22 26.34 45.36 13.27
N LEU A 23 25.26 45.14 14.02
CA LEU A 23 23.91 45.24 13.48
C LEU A 23 23.60 46.64 12.95
N ASP A 24 24.13 47.67 13.62
CA ASP A 24 23.92 49.06 13.23
C ASP A 24 24.66 49.41 11.94
N ASP A 25 25.85 48.83 11.72
CA ASP A 25 26.58 49.04 10.47
C ASP A 25 25.86 48.42 9.27
N ILE A 26 25.20 47.27 9.45
CA ILE A 26 24.35 46.68 8.41
C ILE A 26 23.16 47.59 8.09
N LYS A 27 22.49 48.13 9.11
CA LYS A 27 21.36 49.06 8.91
C LYS A 27 21.79 50.31 8.14
N GLN A 28 22.92 50.90 8.53
CA GLN A 28 23.43 52.13 7.92
C GLN A 28 23.92 51.89 6.49
N SER A 29 24.70 50.84 6.27
CA SER A 29 25.29 50.54 4.97
C SER A 29 24.22 50.10 3.97
N CYS A 30 23.32 49.20 4.37
CA CYS A 30 22.26 48.69 3.50
C CYS A 30 21.01 49.59 3.45
N SER A 31 20.98 50.70 4.20
CA SER A 31 19.80 51.58 4.32
C SER A 31 18.52 50.85 4.75
N ILE A 32 18.65 49.84 5.62
CA ILE A 32 17.52 49.03 6.11
C ILE A 32 16.90 49.71 7.32
N THR A 33 15.61 50.05 7.24
CA THR A 33 14.86 50.69 8.32
C THR A 33 14.17 49.69 9.25
N ASP A 34 13.93 48.46 8.81
CA ASP A 34 13.31 47.40 9.62
C ASP A 34 14.36 46.61 10.43
N ASP A 35 14.20 46.63 11.75
CA ASP A 35 15.05 45.92 12.70
C ASP A 35 15.03 44.40 12.49
N LEU A 36 13.89 43.84 12.06
CA LEU A 36 13.76 42.39 11.87
C LEU A 36 14.52 41.92 10.63
N GLU A 37 14.43 42.69 9.53
CA GLU A 37 15.16 42.43 8.30
C GLU A 37 16.67 42.51 8.52
N ALA A 38 17.15 43.59 9.16
CA ALA A 38 18.57 43.76 9.49
C ALA A 38 19.09 42.60 10.37
N LYS A 39 18.30 42.17 11.36
CA LYS A 39 18.65 41.04 12.23
C LYS A 39 18.70 39.71 11.48
N THR A 40 17.82 39.51 10.50
CA THR A 40 17.79 38.29 9.68
C THR A 40 19.03 38.20 8.80
N ILE A 41 19.44 39.30 8.19
CA ILE A 41 20.68 39.38 7.39
C ILE A 41 21.91 39.17 8.30
N PHE A 42 21.94 39.83 9.46
CA PHE A 42 23.00 39.67 10.44
C PHE A 42 23.18 38.21 10.88
N GLN A 43 22.08 37.53 11.22
CA GLN A 43 22.09 36.11 11.63
C GLN A 43 22.48 35.16 10.49
N SER A 44 22.16 35.51 9.24
CA SER A 44 22.54 34.72 8.07
C SER A 44 24.04 34.80 7.79
N LEU A 45 24.67 35.93 8.15
CA LEU A 45 26.11 36.15 8.01
C LEU A 45 26.92 35.66 9.23
N CYS A 46 26.32 35.64 10.43
CA CYS A 46 26.94 35.13 11.66
C CYS A 46 25.95 34.26 12.46
N PRO A 47 25.96 32.92 12.26
CA PRO A 47 25.01 32.01 12.92
C PRO A 47 25.34 31.75 14.40
N ILE A 48 26.56 32.08 14.84
CA ILE A 48 26.99 32.01 16.23
C ILE A 48 26.56 33.32 16.87
N GLY A 49 25.88 33.30 18.02
CA GLY A 49 25.27 34.46 18.68
C GLY A 49 26.24 35.53 19.21
N GLU A 50 27.30 35.83 18.47
CA GLU A 50 28.17 36.98 18.66
C GLU A 50 27.43 38.27 18.23
N ASN A 51 27.72 39.38 18.91
CA ASN A 51 27.12 40.69 18.62
C ASN A 51 27.80 41.42 17.44
N HIS A 52 28.79 40.80 16.79
CA HIS A 52 29.52 41.38 15.65
C HIS A 52 29.97 40.30 14.68
N ILE A 53 30.22 40.69 13.42
CA ILE A 53 30.65 39.80 12.35
C ILE A 53 32.11 40.09 12.00
N LYS A 54 32.99 39.11 12.19
CA LYS A 54 34.39 39.16 11.76
C LYS A 54 34.50 38.86 10.27
N PHE A 55 35.58 39.30 9.63
CA PHE A 55 35.80 39.09 8.21
C PHE A 55 35.71 37.61 7.79
N GLU A 56 36.24 36.69 8.63
CA GLU A 56 36.18 35.25 8.36
C GLU A 56 34.75 34.72 8.36
N ASP A 57 33.90 35.21 9.27
CA ASP A 57 32.50 34.77 9.39
C ASP A 57 31.65 35.39 8.29
N PHE A 58 31.89 36.65 7.92
CA PHE A 58 31.31 37.27 6.73
C PHE A 58 31.62 36.44 5.46
N CYS A 59 32.89 36.03 5.27
CA CYS A 59 33.26 35.21 4.13
C CYS A 59 32.50 33.88 4.11
N LYS A 60 32.34 33.20 5.25
CA LYS A 60 31.56 31.95 5.34
C LYS A 60 30.08 32.19 5.06
N GLY A 61 29.49 33.24 5.62
CA GLY A 61 28.09 33.60 5.44
C GLY A 61 27.77 33.91 3.97
N VAL A 62 28.60 34.72 3.31
CA VAL A 62 28.47 35.04 1.89
C VAL A 62 28.63 33.80 0.99
N MET A 63 29.54 32.89 1.34
CA MET A 63 29.70 31.65 0.57
C MET A 63 28.49 30.72 0.69
N ASN A 64 27.77 30.75 1.81
CA ASN A 64 26.51 30.03 1.99
C ASN A 64 25.34 30.73 1.28
N PHE A 65 25.40 32.05 1.08
CA PHE A 65 24.38 32.84 0.42
C PHE A 65 24.96 33.80 -0.64
N PRO A 66 25.41 33.31 -1.80
CA PRO A 66 26.11 34.14 -2.81
C PRO A 66 25.29 35.32 -3.34
N ASN A 67 23.95 35.19 -3.34
CA ASN A 67 23.04 36.23 -3.80
C ASN A 67 23.06 37.49 -2.93
N LEU A 68 23.47 37.36 -1.66
CA LEU A 68 23.56 38.46 -0.70
C LEU A 68 24.63 39.48 -1.12
N LEU A 69 25.65 39.03 -1.85
CA LEU A 69 26.66 39.95 -2.39
C LEU A 69 26.16 40.76 -3.58
N ASN A 70 25.24 40.21 -4.37
CA ASN A 70 24.64 40.93 -5.50
C ASN A 70 23.77 42.09 -5.02
N SER A 71 23.05 41.92 -3.91
CA SER A 71 22.30 43.01 -3.27
C SER A 71 23.21 44.09 -2.68
N LEU A 72 24.42 43.75 -2.23
CA LEU A 72 25.39 44.71 -1.68
C LEU A 72 26.12 45.51 -2.78
N ASN A 73 26.17 44.99 -4.01
CA ASN A 73 26.99 45.55 -5.11
C ASN A 73 26.22 46.56 -5.99
N GLN A 74 24.89 46.65 -5.89
CA GLN A 74 24.06 47.44 -6.81
C GLN A 74 24.08 48.96 -6.57
N ASN A 75 24.65 49.45 -5.47
CA ASN A 75 24.63 50.88 -5.10
C ASN A 75 25.99 51.59 -5.20
N CYS A 76 27.00 51.00 -5.87
CA CYS A 76 28.28 51.69 -6.10
C CYS A 76 28.16 52.74 -7.22
N ILE A 77 28.13 54.00 -6.79
CA ILE A 77 28.05 55.29 -7.48
C ILE A 77 28.96 55.43 -8.73
N VAL A 78 28.40 56.02 -9.80
CA VAL A 78 29.12 56.69 -10.89
C VAL A 78 29.37 58.15 -10.49
N GLU A 79 30.63 58.59 -10.44
CA GLU A 79 31.00 60.01 -10.25
C GLU A 79 30.81 60.78 -11.57
N HIS A 80 29.94 61.81 -11.61
CA HIS A 80 29.70 62.64 -12.81
C HIS A 80 30.22 64.08 -12.67
N ASP A 81 30.80 64.57 -13.78
CA ASP A 81 31.46 65.86 -14.00
C ASP A 81 30.48 67.07 -14.02
N PRO A 82 30.73 68.18 -13.30
CA PRO A 82 29.78 69.29 -13.10
C PRO A 82 29.42 70.12 -14.35
N SER A 83 30.16 70.01 -15.46
CA SER A 83 29.86 70.79 -16.68
C SER A 83 28.70 70.24 -17.54
N LEU A 84 28.24 69.02 -17.25
CA LEU A 84 27.10 68.36 -17.90
C LEU A 84 25.74 68.63 -17.21
N GLN A 85 25.73 69.18 -15.99
CA GLN A 85 24.51 69.36 -15.18
C GLN A 85 23.43 70.22 -15.86
N ASN A 86 23.82 71.23 -16.62
CA ASN A 86 22.84 72.10 -17.30
C ASN A 86 22.15 71.43 -18.50
N LEU A 87 22.86 70.57 -19.24
CA LEU A 87 22.29 69.80 -20.35
C LEU A 87 21.50 68.60 -19.84
N SER A 88 21.99 67.94 -18.78
CA SER A 88 21.29 66.87 -18.07
C SER A 88 19.89 67.32 -17.63
N SER A 89 19.76 68.53 -17.05
CA SER A 89 18.45 69.02 -16.60
C SER A 89 17.45 69.28 -17.74
N ILE A 90 17.93 69.65 -18.92
CA ILE A 90 17.10 69.92 -20.11
C ILE A 90 16.66 68.59 -20.72
N ILE A 91 17.57 67.63 -20.79
CA ILE A 91 17.32 66.27 -21.27
C ILE A 91 16.35 65.55 -20.32
N GLU A 92 16.54 65.64 -19.00
CA GLU A 92 15.60 65.13 -18.00
C GLU A 92 14.21 65.76 -18.15
N LYS A 93 14.11 67.08 -18.34
CA LYS A 93 12.82 67.74 -18.58
C LYS A 93 12.17 67.27 -19.88
N LEU A 94 12.94 67.09 -20.95
CA LEU A 94 12.45 66.54 -22.22
C LEU A 94 11.95 65.10 -22.06
N PHE A 95 12.71 64.24 -21.38
CA PHE A 95 12.29 62.87 -21.08
C PHE A 95 11.05 62.82 -20.18
N LYS A 96 10.92 63.75 -19.23
CA LYS A 96 9.72 63.90 -18.40
C LYS A 96 8.50 64.38 -19.17
N ILE A 97 8.69 65.27 -20.15
CA ILE A 97 7.62 65.75 -21.04
C ILE A 97 7.17 64.62 -21.99
N LEU A 98 8.09 63.73 -22.36
CA LEU A 98 7.84 62.61 -23.27
C LEU A 98 7.48 61.30 -22.57
N ASP A 99 7.38 61.30 -21.23
CA ASP A 99 7.04 60.14 -20.39
C ASP A 99 7.94 58.91 -20.62
N ILE A 100 9.24 59.14 -20.87
CA ILE A 100 10.20 58.08 -21.14
C ILE A 100 10.74 57.52 -19.80
N PRO A 101 10.58 56.22 -19.50
CA PRO A 101 11.04 55.62 -18.24
C PRO A 101 12.57 55.67 -18.11
N PHE A 102 13.02 55.91 -16.87
CA PHE A 102 14.44 56.03 -16.45
C PHE A 102 15.32 54.80 -16.80
N GLN A 103 14.72 53.65 -17.13
CA GLN A 103 15.45 52.40 -17.40
C GLN A 103 16.08 52.33 -18.81
N ILE A 104 15.75 53.27 -19.71
CA ILE A 104 16.31 53.34 -21.09
C ILE A 104 17.58 54.24 -21.13
N GLN A 105 17.97 54.79 -19.98
CA GLN A 105 18.93 55.89 -19.87
C GLN A 105 20.33 55.55 -20.40
N GLU A 106 20.79 54.31 -20.23
CA GLU A 106 22.12 53.86 -20.71
C GLU A 106 22.27 53.92 -22.25
N ASN A 107 21.21 53.61 -23.00
CA ASN A 107 21.22 53.73 -24.47
C ASN A 107 20.93 55.17 -24.94
N LEU A 108 20.23 55.94 -24.11
CA LEU A 108 19.88 57.33 -24.35
C LEU A 108 21.04 58.29 -24.07
N ASP A 109 21.97 57.95 -23.17
CA ASP A 109 23.11 58.79 -22.82
C ASP A 109 24.01 59.06 -24.04
N ASN A 110 24.22 58.06 -24.91
CA ASN A 110 24.93 58.25 -26.18
C ASN A 110 24.18 59.21 -27.12
N SER A 111 22.85 59.14 -27.15
CA SER A 111 21.99 59.98 -27.98
C SER A 111 21.92 61.42 -27.45
N ALA A 112 21.80 61.56 -26.13
CA ALA A 112 21.80 62.80 -25.39
C ALA A 112 23.14 63.53 -25.49
N GLU A 113 24.26 62.79 -25.44
CA GLU A 113 25.59 63.34 -25.64
C GLU A 113 25.81 63.81 -27.09
N MET A 114 25.26 63.08 -28.07
CA MET A 114 25.31 63.48 -29.48
C MET A 114 24.49 64.76 -29.74
N ILE A 115 23.28 64.85 -29.17
CA ILE A 115 22.42 66.04 -29.22
C ILE A 115 23.11 67.21 -28.50
N GLY A 116 23.70 66.97 -27.33
CA GLY A 116 24.44 67.98 -26.56
C GLY A 116 25.65 68.54 -27.33
N ARG A 117 26.35 67.71 -28.10
CA ARG A 117 27.45 68.13 -28.99
C ARG A 117 26.96 69.02 -30.14
N GLU A 118 25.85 68.66 -30.80
CA GLU A 118 25.27 69.47 -31.87
C GLU A 118 24.72 70.82 -31.36
N LEU A 119 24.06 70.82 -30.20
CA LEU A 119 23.53 72.04 -29.57
C LEU A 119 24.62 73.02 -29.11
N LYS A 120 25.79 72.52 -28.66
CA LYS A 120 26.92 73.37 -28.22
C LYS A 120 27.43 74.32 -29.33
N ASN A 121 27.26 73.95 -30.60
CA ASN A 121 27.76 74.72 -31.73
C ASN A 121 26.71 75.60 -32.43
N ILE A 122 25.46 75.64 -31.94
CA ILE A 122 24.34 76.34 -32.59
C ILE A 122 24.62 77.83 -32.87
N LYS A 123 25.32 78.53 -31.96
CA LYS A 123 25.60 79.98 -32.12
C LYS A 123 26.48 80.31 -33.33
N LYS A 124 27.18 79.32 -33.90
CA LYS A 124 28.10 79.50 -35.04
C LYS A 124 27.48 79.04 -36.37
N ARG A 125 26.26 78.50 -36.33
CA ARG A 125 25.63 77.86 -37.49
C ARG A 125 24.66 78.78 -38.21
N SER A 126 24.48 78.54 -39.49
CA SER A 126 23.51 79.25 -40.32
C SER A 126 22.08 78.87 -39.94
N LYS A 127 21.11 79.68 -40.37
CA LYS A 127 19.69 79.43 -40.08
C LYS A 127 19.21 78.08 -40.63
N ASP A 128 19.69 77.70 -41.82
CA ASP A 128 19.32 76.44 -42.46
C ASP A 128 19.92 75.23 -41.73
N GLU A 129 21.17 75.34 -41.26
CA GLU A 129 21.81 74.30 -40.44
C GLU A 129 21.09 74.11 -39.09
N ILE A 130 20.59 75.19 -38.49
CA ILE A 130 19.79 75.12 -37.26
C ILE A 130 18.47 74.40 -37.52
N ILE A 131 17.80 74.68 -38.65
CA ILE A 131 16.56 73.99 -39.04
C ILE A 131 16.84 72.48 -39.23
N GLU A 132 17.93 72.12 -39.90
CA GLU A 132 18.31 70.71 -40.10
C GLU A 132 18.59 69.99 -38.78
N ILE A 133 19.29 70.64 -37.83
CA ILE A 133 19.50 70.10 -36.48
C ILE A 133 18.17 69.90 -35.76
N CYS A 134 17.26 70.88 -35.80
CA CYS A 134 15.95 70.75 -35.18
C CYS A 134 15.13 69.60 -35.79
N GLN A 135 15.20 69.42 -37.10
CA GLN A 135 14.53 68.31 -37.80
C GLN A 135 15.10 66.96 -37.34
N LYS A 136 16.43 66.82 -37.27
CA LYS A 136 17.10 65.62 -36.77
C LYS A 136 16.71 65.31 -35.33
N ILE A 137 16.70 66.33 -34.45
CA ILE A 137 16.25 66.15 -33.07
C ILE A 137 14.80 65.66 -33.03
N PHE A 138 13.92 66.25 -33.85
CA PHE A 138 12.52 65.84 -33.94
C PHE A 138 12.36 64.38 -34.39
N ASP A 139 13.04 63.98 -35.47
CA ASP A 139 13.00 62.60 -35.97
C ASP A 139 13.52 61.60 -34.92
N TRP A 140 14.58 61.95 -34.21
CA TRP A 140 15.11 61.13 -33.12
C TRP A 140 14.13 61.02 -31.95
N THR A 141 13.44 62.10 -31.56
CA THR A 141 12.40 62.02 -30.54
C THR A 141 11.23 61.13 -30.96
N MET A 142 10.86 61.10 -32.25
CA MET A 142 9.82 60.21 -32.75
C MET A 142 10.26 58.73 -32.70
N ILE A 143 11.49 58.43 -33.12
CA ILE A 143 12.06 57.07 -33.03
C ILE A 143 12.12 56.59 -31.57
N LEU A 144 12.54 57.45 -30.66
CA LEU A 144 12.59 57.13 -29.22
C LEU A 144 11.21 56.89 -28.63
N LYS A 145 10.20 57.65 -29.08
CA LYS A 145 8.81 57.43 -28.67
C LYS A 145 8.30 56.08 -29.15
N ASP A 146 8.47 55.74 -30.42
CA ASP A 146 8.03 54.46 -30.98
C ASP A 146 8.74 53.27 -30.29
N TYR A 147 10.03 53.41 -29.99
CA TYR A 147 10.78 52.43 -29.21
C TYR A 147 10.24 52.27 -27.79
N ASN A 148 9.92 53.38 -27.11
CA ASN A 148 9.34 53.37 -25.77
C ASN A 148 7.96 52.71 -25.76
N ASP A 149 7.10 53.03 -26.74
CA ASP A 149 5.78 52.42 -26.87
C ASP A 149 5.88 50.90 -27.12
N SER A 150 6.83 50.47 -27.95
CA SER A 150 7.11 49.04 -28.18
C SER A 150 7.63 48.34 -26.92
N LEU A 151 8.52 48.99 -26.16
CA LEU A 151 9.07 48.46 -24.91
C LEU A 151 7.96 48.34 -23.84
N LEU A 152 7.12 49.36 -23.70
CA LEU A 152 5.97 49.35 -22.79
C LEU A 152 4.97 48.26 -23.16
N GLN A 153 4.70 48.04 -24.44
CA GLN A 153 3.89 46.91 -24.91
C GLN A 153 4.54 45.57 -24.57
N GLY A 154 5.85 45.43 -24.74
CA GLY A 154 6.59 44.22 -24.37
C GLY A 154 6.54 43.93 -22.86
N ILE A 155 6.69 44.96 -22.03
CA ILE A 155 6.55 44.85 -20.56
C ILE A 155 5.12 44.48 -20.18
N ALA A 156 4.12 45.14 -20.79
CA ALA A 156 2.72 44.82 -20.54
C ALA A 156 2.40 43.36 -20.91
N HIS A 157 2.89 42.89 -22.06
CA HIS A 157 2.70 41.51 -22.49
C HIS A 157 3.36 40.51 -21.52
N LYS A 158 4.61 40.76 -21.14
CA LYS A 158 5.32 39.93 -20.16
C LYS A 158 4.63 39.92 -18.79
N ASN A 159 4.08 41.05 -18.37
CA ASN A 159 3.29 41.12 -17.13
C ASN A 159 1.99 40.31 -17.25
N THR A 160 1.30 40.35 -18.39
CA THR A 160 0.11 39.52 -18.62
C THR A 160 0.44 38.02 -18.65
N GLU A 161 1.57 37.62 -19.26
CA GLU A 161 2.04 36.23 -19.23
C GLU A 161 2.37 35.78 -17.81
N ASN A 162 3.06 36.61 -17.03
CA ASN A 162 3.37 36.32 -15.64
C ASN A 162 2.11 36.15 -14.78
N LEU A 163 1.11 37.01 -14.98
CA LEU A 163 -0.19 36.89 -14.30
C LEU A 163 -0.91 35.59 -14.67
N PHE A 164 -0.89 35.22 -15.95
CA PHE A 164 -1.49 33.97 -16.42
C PHE A 164 -0.78 32.73 -15.84
N HIS A 165 0.56 32.73 -15.81
CA HIS A 165 1.33 31.68 -15.15
C HIS A 165 1.06 31.60 -13.64
N GLN A 166 0.91 32.74 -12.97
CA GLN A 166 0.57 32.76 -11.55
C GLN A 166 -0.83 32.20 -11.29
N GLU A 167 -1.80 32.46 -12.18
CA GLU A 167 -3.14 31.88 -12.09
C GLU A 167 -3.13 30.35 -12.28
N ILE A 168 -2.36 29.84 -13.26
CA ILE A 168 -2.19 28.39 -13.48
C ILE A 168 -1.59 27.73 -12.23
N LEU A 169 -0.50 28.30 -11.70
CA LEU A 169 0.14 27.77 -10.49
C LEU A 169 -0.80 27.78 -9.28
N SER A 170 -1.66 28.79 -9.16
CA SER A 170 -2.68 28.84 -8.11
C SER A 170 -3.70 27.71 -8.26
N LYS A 171 -4.20 27.47 -9.49
CA LYS A 171 -5.16 26.39 -9.76
C LYS A 171 -4.55 25.00 -9.54
N ASP A 172 -3.29 24.80 -9.93
CA ASP A 172 -2.58 23.55 -9.69
C ASP A 172 -2.36 23.29 -8.20
N LYS A 173 -2.04 24.34 -7.44
CA LYS A 173 -1.94 24.25 -5.97
C LYS A 173 -3.28 23.84 -5.35
N GLU A 174 -4.38 24.49 -5.72
CA GLU A 174 -5.72 24.13 -5.22
C GLU A 174 -6.14 22.70 -5.60
N ARG A 175 -5.75 22.23 -6.79
CA ARG A 175 -5.99 20.86 -7.23
C ARG A 175 -5.17 19.87 -6.40
N ALA A 176 -3.90 20.18 -6.12
CA ALA A 176 -3.04 19.37 -5.27
C ALA A 176 -3.57 19.27 -3.83
N GLU A 177 -4.04 20.38 -3.25
CA GLU A 177 -4.64 20.41 -1.92
C GLU A 177 -5.91 19.55 -1.85
N ARG A 178 -6.81 19.66 -2.84
CA ARG A 178 -8.00 18.79 -2.93
C ARG A 178 -7.66 17.30 -3.04
N ASN A 179 -6.63 16.96 -3.81
CA ASN A 179 -6.17 15.58 -3.94
C ASN A 179 -5.56 15.06 -2.63
N TYR A 180 -4.83 15.91 -1.91
CA TYR A 180 -4.26 15.57 -0.61
C TYR A 180 -5.37 15.30 0.42
N ASP A 181 -6.41 16.13 0.46
CA ASP A 181 -7.56 15.94 1.35
C ASP A 181 -8.31 14.64 1.03
N LEU A 182 -8.55 14.35 -0.25
CA LEU A 182 -9.14 13.08 -0.67
C LEU A 182 -8.30 11.88 -0.21
N LEU A 183 -6.98 11.93 -0.44
CA LEU A 183 -6.07 10.87 -0.03
C LEU A 183 -6.06 10.68 1.50
N ALA A 184 -6.11 11.76 2.27
CA ALA A 184 -6.20 11.72 3.73
C ALA A 184 -7.50 11.04 4.20
N THR A 185 -8.63 11.30 3.52
CA THR A 185 -9.90 10.63 3.85
C THR A 185 -9.88 9.14 3.50
N GLU A 186 -9.26 8.75 2.38
CA GLU A 186 -9.11 7.34 2.00
C GLU A 186 -8.17 6.59 2.95
N HIS A 187 -7.05 7.21 3.34
CA HIS A 187 -6.15 6.64 4.33
C HIS A 187 -6.86 6.39 5.67
N LYS A 188 -7.70 7.33 6.13
CA LYS A 188 -8.49 7.17 7.35
C LYS A 188 -9.52 6.03 7.24
N LYS A 189 -10.15 5.85 6.08
CA LYS A 189 -11.05 4.71 5.83
C LYS A 189 -10.28 3.39 5.90
N LEU A 190 -9.12 3.32 5.24
CA LEU A 190 -8.28 2.13 5.23
C LEU A 190 -7.77 1.77 6.64
N GLU A 191 -7.38 2.77 7.43
CA GLU A 191 -6.95 2.58 8.82
C GLU A 191 -8.08 2.00 9.68
N ASN A 192 -9.31 2.49 9.50
CA ASN A 192 -10.48 1.94 10.21
C ASN A 192 -10.76 0.49 9.80
N SER A 193 -10.73 0.18 8.49
CA SER A 193 -10.89 -1.19 8.00
C SER A 193 -9.81 -2.13 8.52
N PHE A 194 -8.56 -1.65 8.63
CA PHE A 194 -7.47 -2.44 9.21
C PHE A 194 -7.71 -2.75 10.69
N LYS A 195 -8.19 -1.78 11.47
CA LYS A 195 -8.57 -1.98 12.89
C LYS A 195 -9.69 -3.00 13.04
N GLU A 196 -10.71 -2.95 12.18
CA GLU A 196 -11.79 -3.94 12.15
C GLU A 196 -11.25 -5.34 11.82
N LEU A 197 -10.38 -5.45 10.81
CA LEU A 197 -9.76 -6.72 10.43
C LEU A 197 -8.91 -7.30 11.57
N GLN A 198 -8.18 -6.46 12.30
CA GLN A 198 -7.38 -6.87 13.45
C GLN A 198 -8.27 -7.40 14.58
N LYS A 199 -9.43 -6.77 14.82
CA LYS A 199 -10.41 -7.26 15.80
C LYS A 199 -10.95 -8.63 15.41
N ILE A 200 -11.35 -8.81 14.14
CA ILE A 200 -11.83 -10.10 13.62
C ILE A 200 -10.74 -11.18 13.76
N HIS A 201 -9.48 -10.83 13.50
CA HIS A 201 -8.38 -11.77 13.63
C HIS A 201 -8.20 -12.25 15.08
N LEU A 202 -8.28 -11.35 16.06
CA LEU A 202 -8.21 -11.71 17.48
C LEU A 202 -9.39 -12.57 17.93
N GLU A 203 -10.60 -12.29 17.44
CA GLU A 203 -11.78 -13.13 17.69
C GLU A 203 -11.59 -14.55 17.14
N LEU A 204 -11.09 -14.68 15.90
CA LEU A 204 -10.79 -15.98 15.29
C LEU A 204 -9.68 -16.73 16.01
N GLU A 205 -8.63 -16.06 16.48
CA GLU A 205 -7.58 -16.70 17.29
C GLU A 205 -8.13 -17.23 18.60
N HIS A 206 -9.08 -16.53 19.22
CA HIS A 206 -9.74 -16.99 20.44
C HIS A 206 -10.58 -18.23 20.18
N GLU A 207 -11.43 -18.20 19.15
CA GLU A 207 -12.25 -19.35 18.74
C GLU A 207 -11.37 -20.57 18.41
N TYR A 208 -10.26 -20.37 17.70
CA TYR A 208 -9.34 -21.45 17.37
C TYR A 208 -8.74 -22.10 18.64
N ARG A 209 -8.37 -21.29 19.64
CA ARG A 209 -7.87 -21.81 20.93
C ARG A 209 -8.93 -22.58 21.71
N GLU A 210 -10.18 -22.13 21.68
CA GLU A 210 -11.28 -22.86 22.33
C GLU A 210 -11.55 -24.21 21.67
N VAL A 211 -11.57 -24.24 20.33
CA VAL A 211 -11.71 -25.49 19.58
C VAL A 211 -10.56 -26.45 19.91
N TYR A 212 -9.33 -25.95 19.97
CA TYR A 212 -8.17 -26.77 20.30
C TYR A 212 -8.27 -27.38 21.71
N LYS A 213 -8.68 -26.59 22.73
CA LYS A 213 -8.92 -27.11 24.09
C LYS A 213 -10.03 -28.16 24.14
N ASN A 214 -11.10 -27.97 23.37
CA ASN A 214 -12.18 -28.94 23.29
C ASN A 214 -11.71 -30.24 22.64
N LEU A 215 -10.82 -30.15 21.64
CA LEU A 215 -10.23 -31.31 20.98
C LEU A 215 -9.32 -32.09 21.93
N GLU A 216 -8.45 -31.42 22.69
CA GLU A 216 -7.65 -32.05 23.75
C GLU A 216 -8.54 -32.78 24.78
N SER A 217 -9.64 -32.15 25.22
CA SER A 217 -10.59 -32.78 26.15
C SER A 217 -11.29 -34.01 25.54
N MET A 218 -11.52 -34.01 24.23
CA MET A 218 -12.11 -35.15 23.52
C MET A 218 -11.10 -36.29 23.36
N GLU A 219 -9.83 -35.98 23.08
CA GLU A 219 -8.75 -36.97 23.05
C GLU A 219 -8.59 -37.66 24.41
N GLU A 220 -8.59 -36.91 25.51
CA GLU A 220 -8.54 -37.50 26.87
C GLU A 220 -9.72 -38.45 27.15
N LYS A 221 -10.94 -38.09 26.73
CA LYS A 221 -12.12 -38.94 26.86
C LYS A 221 -12.03 -40.19 25.98
N TYR A 222 -11.48 -40.06 24.78
CA TYR A 222 -11.26 -41.17 23.86
C TYR A 222 -10.25 -42.16 24.44
N ASP A 223 -9.14 -41.68 25.00
CA ASP A 223 -8.15 -42.50 25.67
C ASP A 223 -8.73 -43.25 26.87
N TYR A 224 -9.59 -42.59 27.65
CA TYR A 224 -10.32 -43.22 28.75
C TYR A 224 -11.26 -44.33 28.26
N LEU A 225 -11.98 -44.11 27.16
CA LEU A 225 -12.85 -45.12 26.55
C LEU A 225 -12.04 -46.31 26.01
N CYS A 226 -10.90 -46.06 25.38
CA CYS A 226 -10.02 -47.12 24.89
C CYS A 226 -9.54 -48.02 26.03
N LYS A 227 -9.09 -47.44 27.16
CA LYS A 227 -8.71 -48.19 28.36
C LYS A 227 -9.86 -49.04 28.91
N ASN A 228 -11.06 -48.47 29.01
CA ASN A 228 -12.23 -49.23 29.46
C ASN A 228 -12.57 -50.39 28.50
N PHE A 229 -12.41 -50.18 27.20
CA PHE A 229 -12.65 -51.22 26.20
C PHE A 229 -11.62 -52.35 26.31
N GLU A 230 -10.35 -52.02 26.54
CA GLU A 230 -9.30 -52.99 26.82
C GLU A 230 -9.58 -53.81 28.10
N ASP A 231 -10.01 -53.16 29.18
CA ASP A 231 -10.40 -53.83 30.44
C ASP A 231 -11.58 -54.80 30.24
N ILE A 232 -12.58 -54.38 29.45
CA ILE A 232 -13.74 -55.24 29.11
C ILE A 232 -13.28 -56.43 28.28
N LYS A 233 -12.40 -56.20 27.30
CA LYS A 233 -11.84 -57.25 26.45
C LYS A 233 -11.07 -58.27 27.30
N GLU A 234 -10.25 -57.81 28.24
CA GLU A 234 -9.52 -58.69 29.17
C GLU A 234 -10.50 -59.53 30.02
N LYS A 235 -11.47 -58.91 30.68
CA LYS A 235 -12.51 -59.62 31.47
C LYS A 235 -13.30 -60.63 30.65
N ASN A 236 -13.57 -60.34 29.38
CA ASN A 236 -14.22 -61.31 28.48
C ASN A 236 -13.31 -62.49 28.18
N THR A 237 -12.02 -62.27 27.94
CA THR A 237 -11.07 -63.38 27.74
C THR A 237 -10.93 -64.26 28.97
N GLU A 238 -11.00 -63.69 30.18
CA GLU A 238 -11.04 -64.45 31.43
C GLU A 238 -12.30 -65.30 31.56
N LYS A 239 -13.46 -64.72 31.24
CA LYS A 239 -14.74 -65.46 31.20
C LYS A 239 -14.69 -66.61 30.20
N ASP A 240 -14.14 -66.38 29.01
CA ASP A 240 -13.99 -67.43 27.99
C ASP A 240 -13.07 -68.56 28.47
N LYS A 241 -11.96 -68.24 29.15
CA LYS A 241 -11.10 -69.24 29.79
C LYS A 241 -11.85 -70.04 30.87
N PHE A 242 -12.64 -69.36 31.70
CA PHE A 242 -13.45 -70.00 32.74
C PHE A 242 -14.54 -70.91 32.15
N ILE A 243 -15.24 -70.46 31.11
CA ILE A 243 -16.23 -71.27 30.37
C ILE A 243 -15.54 -72.51 29.79
N LEU A 244 -14.37 -72.36 29.19
CA LEU A 244 -13.62 -73.47 28.62
C LEU A 244 -13.17 -74.49 29.69
N ASP A 245 -12.79 -74.02 30.89
CA ASP A 245 -12.49 -74.88 32.04
C ASP A 245 -13.74 -75.63 32.54
N LEU A 246 -14.88 -74.94 32.67
CA LEU A 246 -16.16 -75.57 33.03
C LEU A 246 -16.58 -76.63 31.99
N GLN A 247 -16.43 -76.34 30.70
CA GLN A 247 -16.71 -77.30 29.62
C GLN A 247 -15.81 -78.55 29.73
N LYS A 248 -14.52 -78.37 30.05
CA LYS A 248 -13.59 -79.49 30.30
C LYS A 248 -14.06 -80.33 31.50
N LYS A 249 -14.38 -79.70 32.64
CA LYS A 249 -14.90 -80.38 33.84
C LYS A 249 -16.19 -81.15 33.56
N LEU A 250 -17.11 -80.57 32.81
CA LEU A 250 -18.39 -81.19 32.45
C LEU A 250 -18.22 -82.42 31.54
N ARG A 251 -17.25 -82.39 30.61
CA ARG A 251 -16.90 -83.57 29.80
C ARG A 251 -16.34 -84.73 30.65
N ILE A 252 -15.53 -84.42 31.66
CA ILE A 252 -14.98 -85.44 32.57
C ILE A 252 -16.10 -86.08 33.40
N THR A 253 -17.02 -85.28 33.96
CA THR A 253 -18.13 -85.81 34.78
C THR A 253 -19.14 -86.60 33.97
N SER A 254 -19.48 -86.16 32.75
CA SER A 254 -20.37 -86.90 31.84
C SER A 254 -19.74 -88.19 31.30
N GLY A 255 -18.43 -88.21 31.06
CA GLY A 255 -17.70 -89.45 30.76
C GLY A 255 -17.72 -90.46 31.92
N LEU A 256 -17.63 -89.98 33.17
CA LEU A 256 -17.70 -90.82 34.37
C LEU A 256 -19.09 -91.40 34.64
N SER A 257 -20.18 -90.70 34.27
CA SER A 257 -21.54 -91.25 34.41
C SER A 257 -21.83 -92.40 33.45
N LEU A 258 -21.26 -92.37 32.24
CA LEU A 258 -21.34 -93.49 31.27
C LEU A 258 -20.63 -94.75 31.78
N ILE A 259 -19.51 -94.59 32.50
CA ILE A 259 -18.76 -95.73 33.07
C ILE A 259 -19.47 -96.36 34.29
N LYS A 260 -20.32 -95.60 34.99
CA LYS A 260 -21.07 -96.13 36.15
C LYS A 260 -22.33 -96.90 35.78
N THR A 261 -22.91 -96.69 34.59
CA THR A 261 -24.08 -97.45 34.13
C THR A 261 -23.74 -98.86 33.62
N ASP A 262 -22.48 -99.13 33.23
CA ASP A 262 -22.06 -100.46 32.76
C ASP A 262 -21.71 -101.45 33.89
N LYS A 263 -21.70 -101.03 35.16
CA LYS A 263 -21.37 -101.91 36.29
C LYS A 263 -22.57 -102.64 36.92
N LYS A 264 -23.78 -102.50 36.36
CA LYS A 264 -24.99 -103.17 36.91
C LYS A 264 -25.55 -104.32 36.07
N THR A 265 -24.95 -104.68 34.94
CA THR A 265 -25.26 -105.91 34.22
C THR A 265 -24.14 -106.92 34.43
N GLY A 266 -24.29 -107.76 35.46
CA GLY A 266 -23.43 -108.92 35.65
C GLY A 266 -23.63 -109.93 34.52
N LEU A 267 -22.80 -109.84 33.49
CA LEU A 267 -22.56 -110.90 32.52
C LEU A 267 -21.05 -110.98 32.27
N THR A 268 -20.44 -112.06 32.77
CA THR A 268 -19.07 -112.46 32.46
C THR A 268 -18.98 -113.06 31.05
N PRO A 269 -17.76 -113.12 30.47
CA PRO A 269 -17.53 -112.77 29.08
C PRO A 269 -17.37 -113.98 28.15
N LYS A 270 -17.79 -113.81 26.90
CA LYS A 270 -17.17 -114.52 25.77
C LYS A 270 -16.88 -113.54 24.64
N GLY A 271 -15.59 -113.24 24.51
CA GLY A 271 -14.93 -112.96 23.25
C GLY A 271 -15.34 -111.69 22.52
N TYR A 272 -14.79 -110.56 22.92
CA TYR A 272 -14.42 -109.50 21.97
C TYR A 272 -13.14 -108.81 22.43
N ASN A 273 -12.02 -109.19 21.81
CA ASN A 273 -10.80 -108.40 21.79
C ASN A 273 -11.09 -107.11 21.01
N TYR A 274 -11.58 -106.07 21.69
CA TYR A 274 -11.44 -104.71 21.21
C TYR A 274 -10.22 -104.10 21.90
N SER A 275 -9.16 -103.93 21.12
CA SER A 275 -7.91 -103.35 21.56
C SER A 275 -8.15 -101.93 22.09
N LEU A 276 -7.61 -101.64 23.29
CA LEU A 276 -7.62 -100.30 23.89
C LEU A 276 -7.01 -99.24 22.96
N THR A 277 -6.15 -99.67 22.04
CA THR A 277 -5.56 -98.88 20.97
C THR A 277 -6.59 -98.29 19.99
N THR A 278 -7.72 -98.97 19.72
CA THR A 278 -8.74 -98.47 18.78
C THR A 278 -9.62 -97.36 19.39
N ALA A 279 -9.90 -97.45 20.70
CA ALA A 279 -10.68 -96.44 21.41
C ALA A 279 -9.89 -95.13 21.61
N VAL A 280 -8.56 -95.20 21.80
CA VAL A 280 -7.71 -94.01 21.90
C VAL A 280 -7.51 -93.36 20.52
N SER A 281 -7.44 -94.12 19.43
CA SER A 281 -7.39 -93.56 18.07
C SER A 281 -8.67 -92.86 17.63
N GLN A 282 -9.85 -93.29 18.10
CA GLN A 282 -11.13 -92.62 17.77
C GLN A 282 -11.37 -91.32 18.55
N ILE A 283 -10.67 -91.12 19.68
CA ILE A 283 -10.71 -89.85 20.42
C ILE A 283 -9.76 -88.81 19.78
N GLN A 284 -8.66 -89.26 19.14
CA GLN A 284 -7.74 -88.38 18.42
C GLN A 284 -8.17 -88.07 16.97
N SER A 285 -9.03 -88.88 16.35
CA SER A 285 -9.54 -88.64 14.98
C SER A 285 -10.83 -87.81 14.90
N ASN A 286 -11.43 -87.43 16.04
CA ASN A 286 -12.51 -86.44 16.08
C ASN A 286 -11.94 -85.01 16.10
N THR A 287 -11.15 -84.68 15.07
CA THR A 287 -11.16 -83.33 14.51
C THR A 287 -12.57 -83.08 14.00
N ILE A 288 -13.42 -82.61 14.90
CA ILE A 288 -14.68 -81.96 14.55
C ILE A 288 -14.29 -80.72 13.74
N THR A 289 -14.27 -80.86 12.41
CA THR A 289 -14.59 -79.73 11.54
C THR A 289 -15.92 -79.16 12.02
N PRO A 290 -16.03 -77.86 12.34
CA PRO A 290 -17.28 -77.28 12.81
C PRO A 290 -18.24 -77.19 11.62
N LYS A 291 -18.96 -78.28 11.34
CA LYS A 291 -20.20 -78.24 10.57
C LYS A 291 -21.35 -78.03 11.54
N ALA A 292 -21.86 -76.81 11.51
CA ALA A 292 -23.27 -76.46 11.61
C ALA A 292 -24.11 -77.24 12.66
N ARG A 293 -24.10 -76.73 13.89
CA ARG A 293 -25.25 -76.73 14.81
C ARG A 293 -25.26 -75.32 15.40
N GLY A 294 -26.15 -74.41 15.02
CA GLY A 294 -27.59 -74.62 15.05
C GLY A 294 -28.01 -74.71 16.50
N TRP A 295 -27.99 -73.58 17.23
CA TRP A 295 -28.92 -73.16 18.28
C TRP A 295 -28.38 -71.91 19.01
N PHE A 296 -29.30 -71.00 19.32
CA PHE A 296 -29.14 -69.59 19.78
C PHE A 296 -28.73 -68.57 18.70
N ASN A 297 -29.65 -68.32 17.77
CA ASN A 297 -29.82 -66.96 17.26
C ASN A 297 -30.31 -66.09 18.43
N PHE A 298 -29.38 -65.53 19.20
CA PHE A 298 -29.66 -64.25 19.84
C PHE A 298 -29.78 -63.24 18.71
N ASP A 299 -31.00 -62.77 18.44
CA ASP A 299 -31.27 -61.54 17.69
C ASP A 299 -30.60 -60.37 18.41
N ARG A 300 -29.28 -60.24 18.24
CA ARG A 300 -28.48 -59.08 18.65
C ARG A 300 -28.22 -58.12 17.49
N ASN A 301 -28.67 -58.44 16.28
CA ASN A 301 -28.30 -57.71 15.06
C ASN A 301 -29.52 -57.36 14.17
N SER A 302 -30.45 -56.52 14.63
CA SER A 302 -31.41 -55.93 13.68
C SER A 302 -31.84 -54.50 14.00
N ALA A 303 -31.87 -54.11 15.28
CA ALA A 303 -32.20 -52.72 15.63
C ALA A 303 -31.00 -51.77 15.48
N ASP A 304 -29.77 -52.21 15.77
CA ASP A 304 -28.60 -51.32 15.82
C ASP A 304 -27.98 -51.08 14.43
N ASP A 305 -27.96 -52.11 13.57
CA ASP A 305 -27.47 -51.96 12.19
C ASP A 305 -28.46 -51.18 11.31
N SER A 306 -29.77 -51.32 11.54
CA SER A 306 -30.78 -50.48 10.86
C SER A 306 -30.68 -49.01 11.23
N VAL A 307 -30.33 -48.69 12.48
CA VAL A 307 -30.12 -47.31 12.93
C VAL A 307 -28.81 -46.76 12.37
N LYS A 308 -27.73 -47.55 12.35
CA LYS A 308 -26.47 -47.17 11.70
C LYS A 308 -26.64 -46.94 10.21
N ASP A 309 -27.35 -47.82 9.49
CA ASP A 309 -27.62 -47.65 8.06
C ASP A 309 -28.47 -46.41 7.78
N GLN A 310 -29.43 -46.10 8.65
CA GLN A 310 -30.24 -44.88 8.53
C GLN A 310 -29.43 -43.61 8.81
N ILE A 311 -28.53 -43.63 9.81
CA ILE A 311 -27.61 -42.52 10.11
C ILE A 311 -26.63 -42.31 8.95
N ILE A 312 -26.02 -43.38 8.43
CA ILE A 312 -25.11 -43.32 7.27
C ILE A 312 -25.84 -42.78 6.04
N LYS A 313 -27.09 -43.21 5.80
CA LYS A 313 -27.90 -42.71 4.68
C LYS A 313 -28.24 -41.23 4.82
N ASN A 314 -28.58 -40.76 6.02
CA ASN A 314 -28.85 -39.35 6.28
C ASN A 314 -27.59 -38.49 6.09
N LEU A 315 -26.45 -38.91 6.65
CA LEU A 315 -25.17 -38.21 6.48
C LEU A 315 -24.73 -38.16 5.01
N LYS A 316 -24.94 -39.25 4.26
CA LYS A 316 -24.63 -39.28 2.82
C LYS A 316 -25.51 -38.31 2.03
N ASN A 317 -26.78 -38.16 2.39
CA ASN A 317 -27.69 -37.22 1.75
C ASN A 317 -27.31 -35.76 2.06
N GLU A 318 -27.00 -35.45 3.33
CA GLU A 318 -26.55 -34.11 3.74
C GLU A 318 -25.21 -33.74 3.07
N LEU A 319 -24.29 -34.70 2.96
CA LEU A 319 -23.03 -34.51 2.25
C LEU A 319 -23.27 -34.24 0.76
N MET A 320 -24.12 -35.03 0.10
CA MET A 320 -24.46 -34.82 -1.31
C MET A 320 -25.15 -33.46 -1.55
N GLU A 321 -26.01 -33.01 -0.64
CA GLU A 321 -26.63 -31.70 -0.73
C GLU A 321 -25.60 -30.57 -0.58
N SER A 322 -24.64 -30.72 0.33
CA SER A 322 -23.57 -29.74 0.56
C SER A 322 -22.61 -29.67 -0.63
N VAL A 323 -22.22 -30.83 -1.19
CA VAL A 323 -21.43 -30.92 -2.42
C VAL A 323 -22.14 -30.27 -3.61
N ASN A 324 -23.45 -30.47 -3.76
CA ASN A 324 -24.22 -29.80 -4.81
C ASN A 324 -24.27 -28.29 -4.63
N LYS A 325 -24.40 -27.78 -3.40
CA LYS A 325 -24.35 -26.34 -3.10
C LYS A 325 -22.98 -25.74 -3.42
N LEU A 326 -21.90 -26.44 -3.08
CA LEU A 326 -20.53 -26.03 -3.43
C LEU A 326 -20.32 -25.99 -4.94
N TYR A 327 -20.82 -27.00 -5.66
CA TYR A 327 -20.74 -27.03 -7.12
C TYR A 327 -21.47 -25.86 -7.77
N ILE A 328 -22.67 -25.48 -7.28
CA ILE A 328 -23.40 -24.32 -7.78
C ILE A 328 -22.62 -23.01 -7.53
N LEU A 329 -22.03 -22.86 -6.34
CA LEU A 329 -21.22 -21.68 -6.01
C LEU A 329 -19.94 -21.60 -6.82
N GLU A 330 -19.30 -22.72 -7.13
CA GLU A 330 -18.13 -22.79 -7.99
C GLU A 330 -18.48 -22.33 -9.42
N GLN A 331 -19.65 -22.74 -9.95
CA GLN A 331 -20.15 -22.25 -11.23
C GLN A 331 -20.48 -20.75 -11.22
N GLU A 332 -20.96 -20.20 -10.09
CA GLU A 332 -21.18 -18.76 -9.95
C GLU A 332 -19.86 -17.98 -9.91
N ILE A 333 -18.83 -18.48 -9.21
CA ILE A 333 -17.50 -17.86 -9.22
C ILE A 333 -16.96 -17.78 -10.65
N VAL A 334 -17.00 -18.88 -11.40
CA VAL A 334 -16.51 -18.91 -12.79
C VAL A 334 -17.25 -17.89 -13.67
N LYS A 335 -18.56 -17.72 -13.48
CA LYS A 335 -19.34 -16.68 -14.19
C LYS A 335 -18.91 -15.27 -13.79
N LEU A 336 -18.65 -15.02 -12.51
CA LEU A 336 -18.19 -13.71 -12.02
C LEU A 336 -16.77 -13.40 -12.50
N GLU A 337 -15.87 -14.39 -12.51
CA GLU A 337 -14.52 -14.26 -13.06
C GLU A 337 -14.55 -13.92 -14.55
N TYR A 338 -15.42 -14.57 -15.32
CA TYR A 338 -15.63 -14.25 -16.72
C TYR A 338 -16.11 -12.79 -16.91
N LYS A 339 -17.09 -12.35 -16.13
CA LYS A 339 -17.63 -10.98 -16.18
C LYS A 339 -16.58 -9.93 -15.76
N ASN A 340 -15.75 -10.26 -14.78
CA ASN A 340 -14.63 -9.40 -14.35
C ASN A 340 -13.59 -9.25 -15.47
N ASN A 341 -13.22 -10.35 -16.14
CA ASN A 341 -12.32 -10.31 -17.29
C ASN A 341 -12.90 -9.49 -18.46
N GLU A 342 -14.21 -9.59 -18.71
CA GLU A 342 -14.89 -8.76 -19.72
C GLU A 342 -14.81 -7.26 -19.39
N LEU A 343 -14.99 -6.89 -18.11
CA LEU A 343 -14.85 -5.51 -17.67
C LEU A 343 -13.41 -5.00 -17.78
N ILE A 344 -12.43 -5.81 -17.40
CA ILE A 344 -11.01 -5.47 -17.55
C ILE A 344 -10.69 -5.17 -19.03
N GLU A 345 -11.20 -5.99 -19.96
CA GLU A 345 -11.02 -5.73 -21.39
C GLU A 345 -11.75 -4.46 -21.85
N LYS A 346 -12.97 -4.18 -21.36
CA LYS A 346 -13.66 -2.90 -21.64
C LYS A 346 -12.87 -1.70 -21.14
N ILE A 347 -12.31 -1.77 -19.92
CA ILE A 347 -11.47 -0.70 -19.35
C ILE A 347 -10.22 -0.49 -20.21
N LYS A 348 -9.53 -1.56 -20.64
CA LYS A 348 -8.38 -1.45 -21.53
C LYS A 348 -8.76 -0.77 -22.86
N LEU A 349 -9.85 -1.20 -23.49
CA LEU A 349 -10.35 -0.63 -24.74
C LEU A 349 -10.73 0.85 -24.60
N MET A 350 -11.32 1.22 -23.47
CA MET A 350 -11.65 2.62 -23.19
C MET A 350 -10.41 3.45 -22.88
N SER A 351 -9.46 2.94 -22.10
CA SER A 351 -8.18 3.64 -21.83
C SER A 351 -7.42 3.93 -23.12
N PHE A 352 -7.46 3.00 -24.09
CA PHE A 352 -6.90 3.20 -25.42
C PHE A 352 -7.66 4.27 -26.21
N LYS A 353 -9.00 4.25 -26.16
CA LYS A 353 -9.84 5.27 -26.81
C LYS A 353 -9.67 6.67 -26.20
N THR A 354 -9.56 6.79 -24.88
CA THR A 354 -9.38 8.08 -24.19
C THR A 354 -7.98 8.66 -24.38
N LEU A 355 -6.96 7.81 -24.58
CA LEU A 355 -5.62 8.22 -25.00
C LEU A 355 -5.56 8.65 -26.48
N SER A 356 -6.50 8.20 -27.30
CA SER A 356 -6.55 8.50 -28.74
C SER A 356 -7.38 9.73 -29.14
N LYS A 357 -8.14 10.33 -28.21
CA LYS A 357 -8.98 11.50 -28.45
C LYS A 357 -8.30 12.78 -27.95
N SER A 358 -8.30 13.82 -28.79
CA SER A 358 -7.77 15.15 -28.50
C SER A 358 -8.48 15.81 -27.32
N ASP A 359 -7.81 16.79 -26.70
CA ASP A 359 -8.19 17.46 -25.45
C ASP A 359 -9.54 18.22 -25.49
N GLU A 360 -10.24 18.26 -26.62
CA GLU A 360 -11.50 19.00 -26.79
C GLU A 360 -12.77 18.24 -26.34
N GLU A 361 -12.66 16.97 -25.92
CA GLU A 361 -13.81 16.17 -25.45
C GLU A 361 -13.65 15.67 -23.98
N GLU A 362 -13.25 16.55 -23.05
CA GLU A 362 -13.09 16.19 -21.64
C GLU A 362 -14.42 15.82 -20.94
N ASP A 363 -15.53 16.49 -21.25
CA ASP A 363 -16.82 16.23 -20.58
C ASP A 363 -17.36 14.83 -20.85
N TYR A 364 -17.13 14.29 -22.06
CA TYR A 364 -17.53 12.93 -22.41
C TYR A 364 -16.69 11.86 -21.68
N LYS A 365 -15.43 12.18 -21.31
CA LYS A 365 -14.58 11.26 -20.53
C LYS A 365 -15.13 11.03 -19.13
N TYR A 366 -15.64 12.07 -18.47
CA TYR A 366 -16.12 11.98 -17.09
C TYR A 366 -17.42 11.19 -16.95
N GLU A 367 -18.35 11.37 -17.88
CA GLU A 367 -19.65 10.68 -17.84
C GLU A 367 -19.49 9.17 -18.09
N THR A 368 -18.61 8.80 -19.03
CA THR A 368 -18.34 7.40 -19.35
C THR A 368 -17.56 6.67 -18.25
N LEU A 369 -16.66 7.38 -17.54
CA LEU A 369 -15.92 6.81 -16.40
C LEU A 369 -16.79 6.64 -15.15
N GLY A 370 -17.77 7.52 -14.94
CA GLY A 370 -18.73 7.42 -13.83
C GLY A 370 -19.58 6.15 -13.91
N SER A 371 -20.19 5.89 -15.07
CA SER A 371 -21.05 4.71 -15.27
C SER A 371 -20.31 3.38 -15.04
N LEU A 372 -19.03 3.28 -15.40
CA LEU A 372 -18.24 2.06 -15.18
C LEU A 372 -17.83 1.87 -13.73
N ARG A 373 -17.58 2.95 -13.00
CA ARG A 373 -17.29 2.88 -11.57
C ARG A 373 -18.46 2.24 -10.82
N ASP A 374 -19.67 2.59 -11.21
CA ASP A 374 -20.89 2.03 -10.61
C ASP A 374 -21.09 0.56 -11.00
N GLU A 375 -20.80 0.16 -12.25
CA GLU A 375 -20.84 -1.25 -12.66
C GLU A 375 -19.80 -2.13 -11.93
N ILE A 376 -18.58 -1.62 -11.74
CA ILE A 376 -17.51 -2.31 -11.00
C ILE A 376 -17.90 -2.48 -9.52
N ALA A 377 -18.45 -1.42 -8.90
CA ALA A 377 -18.87 -1.46 -7.51
C ALA A 377 -19.95 -2.51 -7.23
N VAL A 378 -20.90 -2.70 -8.16
CA VAL A 378 -21.94 -3.74 -8.04
C VAL A 378 -21.33 -5.15 -8.12
N ILE A 379 -20.37 -5.37 -9.01
CA ILE A 379 -19.74 -6.68 -9.18
C ILE A 379 -18.82 -7.03 -8.01
N ASP A 380 -18.11 -6.07 -7.45
CA ASP A 380 -17.31 -6.27 -6.23
C ASP A 380 -18.19 -6.64 -5.03
N LEU A 381 -19.36 -6.01 -4.89
CA LEU A 381 -20.34 -6.35 -3.85
C LEU A 381 -20.87 -7.79 -4.00
N ASP A 382 -21.22 -8.19 -5.22
CA ASP A 382 -21.69 -9.55 -5.50
C ASP A 382 -20.59 -10.60 -5.27
N PHE A 383 -19.35 -10.29 -5.69
CA PHE A 383 -18.20 -11.17 -5.48
C PHE A 383 -17.86 -11.36 -4.00
N LEU A 384 -17.91 -10.29 -3.21
CA LEU A 384 -17.70 -10.34 -1.76
C LEU A 384 -18.81 -11.13 -1.05
N SER A 385 -20.06 -10.99 -1.49
CA SER A 385 -21.21 -11.74 -0.99
C SER A 385 -21.08 -13.25 -1.27
N SER A 386 -20.72 -13.64 -2.50
CA SER A 386 -20.51 -15.05 -2.87
C SER A 386 -19.31 -15.65 -2.11
N ARG A 387 -18.23 -14.88 -1.91
CA ARG A 387 -17.05 -15.33 -1.16
C ARG A 387 -17.33 -15.49 0.33
N ALA A 388 -18.14 -14.61 0.92
CA ALA A 388 -18.61 -14.73 2.30
C ALA A 388 -19.49 -15.97 2.49
N SER A 389 -20.38 -16.25 1.53
CA SER A 389 -21.23 -17.46 1.51
C SER A 389 -20.40 -18.75 1.46
N ILE A 390 -19.34 -18.79 0.65
CA ILE A 390 -18.42 -19.94 0.58
C ILE A 390 -17.61 -20.09 1.86
N LYS A 391 -17.16 -18.98 2.46
CA LYS A 391 -16.43 -19.02 3.74
C LYS A 391 -17.31 -19.60 4.85
N ASN A 392 -18.60 -19.21 4.90
CA ASN A 392 -19.58 -19.72 5.86
C ASN A 392 -19.94 -21.20 5.64
N LEU A 393 -19.88 -21.70 4.40
CA LEU A 393 -20.08 -23.13 4.12
C LEU A 393 -18.84 -23.96 4.50
N LYS A 394 -17.63 -23.46 4.22
CA LYS A 394 -16.38 -24.12 4.64
C LYS A 394 -16.24 -24.20 6.16
N THR A 395 -16.62 -23.16 6.90
CA THR A 395 -16.62 -23.21 8.38
C THR A 395 -17.67 -24.17 8.94
N ARG A 396 -18.77 -24.44 8.22
CA ARG A 396 -19.74 -25.50 8.59
C ARG A 396 -19.24 -26.91 8.25
N GLU A 397 -18.52 -27.12 7.14
CA GLU A 397 -18.02 -28.44 6.74
C GLU A 397 -16.75 -28.90 7.48
N ILE A 398 -15.91 -27.97 7.96
CA ILE A 398 -14.75 -28.32 8.82
C ILE A 398 -15.21 -28.97 10.13
N GLY A 399 -16.48 -28.79 10.54
CA GLY A 399 -17.09 -29.53 11.64
C GLY A 399 -17.50 -30.97 11.33
N ILE A 400 -17.43 -31.44 10.07
CA ILE A 400 -17.94 -32.75 9.64
C ILE A 400 -16.86 -33.64 9.00
N GLN A 401 -15.74 -33.09 8.51
CA GLN A 401 -14.64 -33.90 7.96
C GLN A 401 -13.55 -34.23 8.99
N ALA A 402 -13.76 -35.30 9.76
CA ALA A 402 -12.68 -36.13 10.29
C ALA A 402 -12.84 -37.55 9.72
N GLU A 403 -11.75 -38.08 9.15
CA GLU A 403 -11.54 -39.42 8.60
C GLU A 403 -11.80 -39.67 7.09
N VAL A 404 -10.76 -39.45 6.26
CA VAL A 404 -10.29 -40.44 5.27
C VAL A 404 -8.75 -40.38 5.21
N PRO A 405 -8.00 -41.47 5.42
CA PRO A 405 -6.55 -41.46 5.33
C PRO A 405 -6.09 -41.52 3.87
N ILE A 406 -5.53 -40.43 3.35
CA ILE A 406 -4.77 -40.45 2.10
C ILE A 406 -3.29 -40.56 2.44
N HIS A 407 -2.70 -41.72 2.14
CA HIS A 407 -1.25 -41.93 2.22
C HIS A 407 -0.48 -40.90 1.36
N PRO A 408 0.59 -40.28 1.87
CA PRO A 408 1.38 -39.34 1.08
C PRO A 408 2.32 -40.10 0.16
N LYS A 409 2.06 -40.08 -1.15
CA LYS A 409 3.12 -40.32 -2.14
C LYS A 409 3.99 -39.07 -2.22
N LYS A 410 5.28 -39.27 -1.91
CA LYS A 410 6.37 -38.34 -2.21
C LYS A 410 6.26 -37.84 -3.66
N SER A 411 6.08 -36.55 -3.86
CA SER A 411 6.50 -35.88 -5.09
C SER A 411 7.35 -34.67 -4.72
N ARG A 412 8.59 -34.71 -5.19
CA ARG A 412 9.51 -33.58 -5.25
C ARG A 412 9.01 -32.66 -6.35
N TYR A 413 8.67 -31.42 -6.04
CA TYR A 413 8.88 -30.30 -6.95
C TYR A 413 9.21 -29.07 -6.12
N SER A 414 10.52 -28.81 -6.01
CA SER A 414 11.04 -27.46 -5.90
C SER A 414 10.76 -26.73 -7.21
N CYS A 415 10.16 -25.55 -7.15
CA CYS A 415 10.39 -24.41 -8.05
C CYS A 415 9.38 -23.32 -7.70
N PHE A 416 9.90 -22.19 -7.20
CA PHE A 416 9.51 -20.80 -7.49
C PHE A 416 9.91 -19.89 -6.32
N SER A 417 11.22 -19.68 -6.21
CA SER A 417 11.75 -18.35 -5.90
C SER A 417 11.80 -17.58 -7.22
N LEU A 418 11.07 -16.47 -7.34
CA LEU A 418 11.31 -15.32 -8.23
C LEU A 418 10.00 -14.54 -8.45
N PHE A 419 9.78 -13.44 -7.72
CA PHE A 419 9.80 -12.07 -8.23
C PHE A 419 9.14 -11.09 -7.23
N ARG A 420 9.91 -10.01 -6.96
CA ARG A 420 9.54 -8.66 -6.49
C ARG A 420 8.71 -8.50 -5.22
#